data_AF-A0A9P6RQC8-F1
#
_entry.id   AF-A0A9P6RQC8-F1
#
_cell.length_a   1.000
_cell.length_b   1.000
_cell.length_c   1.000
_cell.angle_alpha   90.00
_cell.angle_beta   90.00
_cell.angle_gamma   90.00
#
_symmetry.space_group_name_H-M   'P 1'
#
loop_
_entity.id
_entity.type
_entity.pdbx_description
1 polymer ?
#
loop_
_entity_poly.entity_id
_entity_poly.type
_entity_poly.pdbx_seq_one_letter_code
_entity_poly.pdbx_strand_id
1 'polypeptide(L)'
;MAGQLLRKLLVRRDYSRAFKLYSCLAMYKNRSEQLVWKVGAEILMHKKDYEPLCLRFLQLIFVKSTYCKEAILVETALYQLRCGMIEDAHTTLEPYIALHPYRDNALLQGYAGVIEFALWLKAVRRKLWQQQNKKDAGAACDEDSSDNGLEYDYWLDDNIEDANEATPWDARISRHAREALMQLERSLELDCRNDMFMVYIVQLKCGRIDMTGLGSKKISWSRKAAIHETKNYLKRYCNKNNDSILALHLLAALENREKQQTLELIVERDPAADSELYVLPLLELLRQSNSNSGGT
;
A
#
# COMPACT_ATOMS: atom_id res chain seq x y z
N MET A 1 31.17 10.26 -16.96
CA MET A 1 30.71 11.67 -16.91
C MET A 1 29.18 11.79 -17.03
N ALA A 2 28.53 11.24 -18.06
CA ALA A 2 27.07 11.36 -18.26
C ALA A 2 26.20 10.83 -17.10
N GLY A 3 26.56 9.71 -16.47
CA GLY A 3 25.84 9.19 -15.30
C GLY A 3 25.94 10.04 -14.02
N GLN A 4 26.98 10.88 -13.89
CA GLN A 4 27.07 11.85 -12.79
C GLN A 4 26.20 13.08 -13.07
N LEU A 5 26.10 13.49 -14.34
CA LEU A 5 25.20 14.56 -14.75
C LEU A 5 23.74 14.15 -14.56
N LEU A 6 23.36 12.92 -14.93
CA LEU A 6 22.01 12.40 -14.71
C LEU A 6 21.60 12.42 -13.24
N ARG A 7 22.51 12.02 -12.34
CA ARG A 7 22.31 12.12 -10.88
C ARG A 7 22.02 13.54 -10.43
N LYS A 8 22.84 14.51 -10.87
CA LYS A 8 22.64 15.92 -10.51
C LYS A 8 21.28 16.44 -10.99
N LEU A 9 20.81 15.98 -12.16
CA LEU A 9 19.51 16.36 -12.70
C LEU A 9 18.36 15.74 -11.89
N LEU A 10 18.46 14.45 -11.54
CA LEU A 10 17.47 13.77 -10.69
C LEU A 10 17.34 14.40 -9.31
N VAL A 11 18.47 14.68 -8.63
CA VAL A 11 18.49 15.34 -7.32
C VAL A 11 17.86 16.73 -7.38
N ARG A 12 18.07 17.46 -8.49
CA ARG A 12 17.48 18.78 -8.73
C ARG A 12 16.03 18.71 -9.22
N ARG A 13 15.45 17.51 -9.37
CA ARG A 13 14.11 17.28 -9.94
C ARG A 13 13.92 17.88 -11.34
N ASP A 14 15.01 18.02 -12.11
CA ASP A 14 14.97 18.50 -13.51
C ASP A 14 14.71 17.32 -14.46
N TYR A 15 13.51 16.75 -14.36
CA TYR A 15 13.11 15.54 -15.09
C TYR A 15 13.08 15.74 -16.62
N SER A 16 12.80 16.96 -17.09
CA SER A 16 12.83 17.28 -18.53
C SER A 16 14.23 17.10 -19.14
N ARG A 17 15.27 17.60 -18.46
CA ARG A 17 16.65 17.42 -18.92
C ARG A 17 17.16 16.01 -18.63
N ALA A 18 16.75 15.42 -17.50
CA ALA A 18 17.08 14.03 -17.17
C ALA A 18 16.58 13.07 -18.26
N PHE A 19 15.35 13.27 -18.77
CA PHE A 19 14.79 12.45 -19.84
C PHE A 19 15.64 12.46 -21.11
N LYS A 20 16.05 13.65 -21.59
CA LYS A 20 16.90 13.77 -22.79
C LYS A 20 18.22 13.01 -22.64
N LEU A 21 18.88 13.19 -21.49
CA LEU A 21 20.14 12.52 -21.20
C LEU A 21 19.95 11.00 -21.02
N TYR A 22 18.85 10.60 -20.38
CA TYR A 22 18.46 9.21 -20.24
C TYR A 22 18.22 8.54 -21.60
N SER A 23 17.52 9.18 -22.54
CA SER A 23 17.30 8.63 -23.88
C SER A 23 18.61 8.33 -24.61
N CYS A 24 19.63 9.19 -24.46
CA CYS A 24 20.96 8.93 -25.02
C CYS A 24 21.64 7.74 -24.33
N LEU A 25 21.56 7.65 -23.01
CA LEU A 25 22.18 6.56 -22.23
C LEU A 25 21.49 5.21 -22.44
N ALA A 26 20.17 5.21 -22.61
CA ALA A 26 19.37 4.01 -22.86
C ALA A 26 19.68 3.37 -24.22
N MET A 27 20.26 4.09 -25.17
CA MET A 27 20.66 3.55 -26.48
C MET A 27 22.03 2.85 -26.46
N TYR A 28 22.83 2.98 -25.39
CA TYR A 28 24.15 2.33 -25.31
C TYR A 28 24.04 0.79 -25.18
N LYS A 29 24.99 0.08 -25.80
CA LYS A 29 24.99 -1.39 -25.91
C LYS A 29 25.33 -2.12 -24.59
N ASN A 30 26.19 -1.54 -23.75
CA ASN A 30 26.59 -2.08 -22.43
C ASN A 30 25.92 -1.33 -21.28
N ARG A 31 24.58 -1.33 -21.24
CA ARG A 31 23.81 -0.65 -20.19
C ARG A 31 23.33 -1.63 -19.13
N SER A 32 23.35 -1.20 -17.87
CA SER A 32 22.72 -1.95 -16.77
C SER A 32 21.21 -1.91 -16.92
N GLU A 33 20.57 -3.07 -17.03
CA GLU A 33 19.12 -3.21 -17.13
C GLU A 33 18.41 -2.55 -15.95
N GLN A 34 18.92 -2.75 -14.73
CA GLN A 34 18.41 -2.12 -13.50
C GLN A 34 18.44 -0.59 -13.59
N LEU A 35 19.54 -0.03 -14.10
CA LEU A 35 19.68 1.41 -14.24
C LEU A 35 18.69 1.96 -15.28
N VAL A 36 18.49 1.24 -16.38
CA VAL A 36 17.59 1.64 -17.46
C VAL A 36 16.15 1.72 -16.95
N TRP A 37 15.64 0.67 -16.31
CA TRP A 37 14.24 0.68 -15.92
C TRP A 37 13.97 1.56 -14.71
N LYS A 38 14.82 1.54 -13.68
CA LYS A 38 14.57 2.34 -12.47
C LYS A 38 14.65 3.84 -12.76
N VAL A 39 15.67 4.28 -13.52
CA VAL A 39 15.80 5.69 -13.87
C VAL A 39 14.74 6.12 -14.89
N GLY A 40 14.37 5.22 -15.81
CA GLY A 40 13.28 5.47 -16.75
C GLY A 40 11.94 5.65 -16.02
N ALA A 41 11.62 4.76 -15.09
CA ALA A 41 10.43 4.82 -14.25
C ALA A 41 10.41 6.12 -13.43
N GLU A 42 11.47 6.41 -12.68
CA GLU A 42 11.61 7.64 -11.89
C GLU A 42 11.32 8.91 -12.71
N ILE A 43 11.92 9.03 -13.90
CA ILE A 43 11.71 10.19 -14.78
C ILE A 43 10.27 10.29 -15.27
N LEU A 44 9.65 9.16 -15.63
CA LEU A 44 8.29 9.13 -16.17
C LEU A 44 7.24 9.35 -15.07
N MET A 45 7.47 8.83 -13.87
CA MET A 45 6.54 8.91 -12.73
C MET A 45 6.37 10.33 -12.21
N HIS A 46 7.40 11.17 -12.30
CA HIS A 46 7.35 12.54 -11.80
C HIS A 46 6.81 13.58 -12.80
N LYS A 47 6.31 13.14 -13.96
CA LYS A 47 5.61 13.99 -14.92
C LYS A 47 4.22 13.43 -15.21
N LYS A 48 3.18 14.13 -14.73
CA LYS A 48 1.77 13.78 -14.99
C LYS A 48 1.48 13.59 -16.49
N ASP A 49 2.06 14.42 -17.34
CA ASP A 49 1.90 14.32 -18.81
C ASP A 49 2.40 12.99 -19.40
N TYR A 50 3.22 12.24 -18.67
CA TYR A 50 3.78 10.96 -19.08
C TYR A 50 3.16 9.76 -18.37
N GLU A 51 2.04 9.95 -17.68
CA GLU A 51 1.44 8.88 -16.88
C GLU A 51 1.08 7.62 -17.69
N PRO A 52 0.42 7.73 -18.86
CA PRO A 52 0.17 6.56 -19.72
C PRO A 52 1.46 5.96 -20.32
N LEU A 53 2.49 6.79 -20.52
CA LEU A 53 3.78 6.34 -21.05
C LEU A 53 4.57 5.55 -20.00
N CYS A 54 4.42 5.88 -18.71
CA CYS A 54 5.06 5.16 -17.61
C CYS A 54 4.60 3.69 -17.57
N LEU A 55 3.29 3.45 -17.58
CA LEU A 55 2.76 2.07 -17.59
C LEU A 55 3.23 1.28 -18.80
N ARG A 56 3.13 1.88 -19.99
CA ARG A 56 3.58 1.22 -21.22
C ARG A 56 5.08 0.92 -21.19
N PHE A 57 5.87 1.82 -20.59
CA PHE A 57 7.29 1.61 -20.37
C PHE A 57 7.55 0.44 -19.42
N LEU A 58 6.90 0.41 -18.25
CA LEU A 58 7.05 -0.67 -17.26
C LEU A 58 6.65 -2.03 -17.84
N GLN A 59 5.54 -2.11 -18.57
CA GLN A 59 5.12 -3.32 -19.28
C GLN A 59 6.15 -3.79 -20.30
N LEU A 60 6.70 -2.86 -21.10
CA LEU A 60 7.71 -3.18 -22.10
C LEU A 60 9.02 -3.65 -21.47
N ILE A 61 9.45 -3.03 -20.37
CA ILE A 61 10.62 -3.49 -19.62
C ILE A 61 10.33 -4.85 -18.99
N PHE A 62 9.18 -5.07 -18.38
CA PHE A 62 8.83 -6.36 -17.76
C PHE A 62 8.96 -7.53 -18.74
N VAL A 63 8.46 -7.35 -19.97
CA VAL A 63 8.59 -8.36 -21.04
C VAL A 63 10.04 -8.58 -21.47
N LYS A 64 10.83 -7.51 -21.56
CA LYS A 64 12.25 -7.59 -21.99
C LYS A 64 13.21 -8.00 -20.88
N SER A 65 12.79 -7.88 -19.64
CA SER A 65 13.63 -8.12 -18.47
C SER A 65 13.81 -9.62 -18.23
N THR A 66 15.03 -10.03 -17.92
CA THR A 66 15.33 -11.40 -17.50
C THR A 66 15.53 -11.49 -15.99
N TYR A 67 16.06 -10.43 -15.34
CA TYR A 67 16.51 -10.49 -13.95
C TYR A 67 15.73 -9.61 -12.98
N CYS A 68 14.98 -8.61 -13.48
CA CYS A 68 14.34 -7.60 -12.64
C CYS A 68 12.82 -7.74 -12.58
N LYS A 69 12.27 -8.86 -13.03
CA LYS A 69 10.81 -9.05 -13.20
C LYS A 69 10.02 -8.77 -11.93
N GLU A 70 10.45 -9.31 -10.80
CA GLU A 70 9.78 -9.10 -9.51
C GLU A 70 9.73 -7.62 -9.12
N ALA A 71 10.86 -6.92 -9.23
CA ALA A 71 10.95 -5.49 -8.89
C ALA A 71 10.12 -4.62 -9.83
N ILE A 72 10.14 -4.91 -11.14
CA ILE A 72 9.34 -4.19 -12.13
C ILE A 72 7.85 -4.44 -11.90
N LEU A 73 7.48 -5.67 -11.54
CA LEU A 73 6.10 -6.05 -11.25
C LEU A 73 5.56 -5.30 -10.03
N VAL A 74 6.34 -5.25 -8.94
CA VAL A 74 6.03 -4.44 -7.76
C VAL A 74 5.88 -2.95 -8.12
N GLU A 75 6.83 -2.38 -8.87
CA GLU A 75 6.76 -0.98 -9.29
C GLU A 75 5.52 -0.69 -10.15
N THR A 76 5.13 -1.62 -11.02
CA THR A 76 3.94 -1.49 -11.87
C THR A 76 2.68 -1.44 -11.03
N ALA A 77 2.52 -2.37 -10.08
CA ALA A 77 1.37 -2.43 -9.19
C ALA A 77 1.28 -1.18 -8.29
N LEU A 78 2.41 -0.72 -7.76
CA LEU A 78 2.52 0.51 -6.99
C LEU A 78 2.12 1.73 -7.79
N TYR A 79 2.58 1.82 -9.03
CA TYR A 79 2.22 2.91 -9.93
C TYR A 79 0.70 2.93 -10.18
N GLN A 80 0.11 1.77 -10.48
CA GLN A 80 -1.34 1.64 -10.66
C GLN A 80 -2.12 2.04 -9.41
N LEU A 81 -1.67 1.64 -8.22
CA LEU A 81 -2.26 2.05 -6.95
C LEU A 81 -2.22 3.57 -6.75
N ARG A 82 -1.08 4.22 -7.01
CA ARG A 82 -0.92 5.69 -6.88
C ARG A 82 -1.85 6.46 -7.82
N CYS A 83 -2.14 5.89 -8.99
CA CYS A 83 -3.08 6.43 -9.96
C CYS A 83 -4.55 6.08 -9.67
N GLY A 84 -4.85 5.38 -8.57
CA GLY A 84 -6.20 4.93 -8.23
C GLY A 84 -6.73 3.76 -9.06
N MET A 85 -5.89 3.14 -9.89
CA MET A 85 -6.20 1.97 -10.72
C MET A 85 -6.08 0.67 -9.91
N ILE A 86 -6.85 0.55 -8.83
CA ILE A 86 -6.76 -0.55 -7.86
C ILE A 86 -7.05 -1.90 -8.52
N GLU A 87 -8.07 -1.97 -9.38
CA GLU A 87 -8.43 -3.20 -10.10
C GLU A 87 -7.31 -3.65 -11.06
N ASP A 88 -6.67 -2.71 -11.76
CA ASP A 88 -5.57 -3.03 -12.67
C ASP A 88 -4.33 -3.51 -11.92
N ALA A 89 -4.05 -2.91 -10.74
CA ALA A 89 -3.01 -3.37 -9.83
C ALA A 89 -3.23 -4.82 -9.39
N HIS A 90 -4.48 -5.16 -9.04
CA HIS A 90 -4.86 -6.53 -8.68
C HIS A 90 -4.62 -7.49 -9.85
N THR A 91 -5.18 -7.19 -11.04
CA THR A 91 -4.99 -8.04 -12.23
C THR A 91 -3.52 -8.17 -12.65
N THR A 92 -2.70 -7.18 -12.32
CA THR A 92 -1.26 -7.21 -12.59
C THR A 92 -0.52 -8.17 -11.64
N LEU A 93 -0.82 -8.16 -10.34
CA LEU A 93 -0.12 -9.03 -9.37
C LEU A 93 -0.69 -10.45 -9.30
N GLU A 94 -2.02 -10.62 -9.33
CA GLU A 94 -2.73 -11.88 -9.07
C GLU A 94 -2.09 -13.11 -9.74
N PRO A 95 -1.74 -13.08 -11.05
CA PRO A 95 -1.22 -14.26 -11.73
C PRO A 95 0.13 -14.74 -11.19
N TYR A 96 0.86 -13.88 -10.48
CA TYR A 96 2.23 -14.12 -10.06
C TYR A 96 2.33 -14.49 -8.57
N ILE A 97 1.42 -14.03 -7.72
CA ILE A 97 1.55 -14.08 -6.24
C ILE A 97 1.81 -15.51 -5.72
N ALA A 98 1.23 -16.53 -6.38
CA ALA A 98 1.38 -17.94 -6.00
C ALA A 98 2.56 -18.67 -6.69
N LEU A 99 3.21 -18.05 -7.67
CA LEU A 99 4.26 -18.67 -8.49
C LEU A 99 5.65 -18.39 -7.95
N HIS A 100 6.56 -19.35 -8.04
CA HIS A 100 7.98 -19.10 -7.78
C HIS A 100 8.61 -18.32 -8.95
N PRO A 101 9.48 -17.31 -8.69
CA PRO A 101 10.00 -16.86 -7.38
C PRO A 101 9.13 -15.86 -6.61
N TYR A 102 8.09 -15.30 -7.23
CA TYR A 102 7.27 -14.21 -6.67
C TYR A 102 6.59 -14.52 -5.33
N ARG A 103 6.21 -15.78 -5.11
CA ARG A 103 5.59 -16.23 -3.84
C ARG A 103 6.50 -16.12 -2.62
N ASP A 104 7.81 -16.08 -2.87
CA ASP A 104 8.86 -16.01 -1.84
C ASP A 104 9.35 -14.55 -1.66
N ASN A 105 8.78 -13.60 -2.42
CA ASN A 105 9.12 -12.19 -2.35
C ASN A 105 8.24 -11.45 -1.33
N ALA A 106 8.81 -11.17 -0.16
CA ALA A 106 8.09 -10.53 0.95
C ALA A 106 7.37 -9.23 0.54
N LEU A 107 8.05 -8.32 -0.18
CA LEU A 107 7.47 -7.05 -0.61
C LEU A 107 6.28 -7.24 -1.56
N LEU A 108 6.38 -8.20 -2.48
CA LEU A 108 5.30 -8.49 -3.42
C LEU A 108 4.07 -9.03 -2.70
N GLN A 109 4.24 -9.93 -1.72
CA GLN A 109 3.14 -10.40 -0.87
C GLN A 109 2.50 -9.24 -0.10
N GLY A 110 3.33 -8.35 0.47
CA GLY A 110 2.83 -7.20 1.21
C GLY A 110 2.00 -6.26 0.34
N TYR A 111 2.46 -5.92 -0.86
CA TYR A 111 1.71 -5.10 -1.80
C TYR A 111 0.46 -5.78 -2.35
N ALA A 112 0.47 -7.10 -2.56
CA ALA A 112 -0.75 -7.84 -2.86
C ALA A 112 -1.80 -7.67 -1.74
N GLY A 113 -1.34 -7.75 -0.48
CA GLY A 113 -2.18 -7.48 0.68
C GLY A 113 -2.72 -6.05 0.76
N VAL A 114 -1.91 -5.05 0.39
CA VAL A 114 -2.35 -3.64 0.31
C VAL A 114 -3.41 -3.43 -0.78
N ILE A 115 -3.28 -4.09 -1.93
CA ILE A 115 -4.28 -4.03 -3.00
C ILE A 115 -5.61 -4.63 -2.53
N GLU A 116 -5.56 -5.79 -1.87
CA GLU A 116 -6.73 -6.44 -1.30
C GLU A 116 -7.38 -5.57 -0.20
N PHE A 117 -6.57 -4.92 0.63
CA PHE A 117 -7.04 -3.94 1.60
C PHE A 117 -7.77 -2.78 0.92
N ALA A 118 -7.22 -2.24 -0.18
CA ALA A 118 -7.85 -1.17 -0.94
C ALA A 118 -9.18 -1.61 -1.59
N LEU A 119 -9.24 -2.84 -2.10
CA LEU A 119 -10.47 -3.45 -2.64
C LEU A 119 -11.52 -3.68 -1.54
N TRP A 120 -11.11 -4.14 -0.36
CA TRP A 120 -11.96 -4.23 0.82
C TRP A 120 -12.55 -2.86 1.18
N LEU A 121 -11.71 -1.84 1.31
CA LEU A 121 -12.16 -0.48 1.64
C LEU A 121 -13.14 0.08 0.60
N LYS A 122 -12.88 -0.18 -0.70
CA LYS A 122 -13.77 0.18 -1.80
C LYS A 122 -15.11 -0.54 -1.71
N ALA A 123 -15.11 -1.83 -1.36
CA ALA A 123 -16.33 -2.62 -1.20
C ALA A 123 -17.17 -2.15 0.01
N VAL A 124 -16.53 -1.88 1.15
CA VAL A 124 -17.20 -1.35 2.35
C VAL A 124 -17.85 0.01 2.05
N ARG A 125 -17.10 0.94 1.44
CA ARG A 125 -17.63 2.27 1.06
C ARG A 125 -18.84 2.17 0.14
N ARG A 126 -18.81 1.28 -0.85
CA ARG A 126 -19.96 1.05 -1.76
C ARG A 126 -21.18 0.51 -1.01
N LYS A 127 -21.00 -0.45 -0.10
CA LYS A 127 -22.10 -1.00 0.72
C LYS A 127 -22.74 0.11 1.57
N LEU A 128 -21.93 0.94 2.23
CA LEU A 128 -22.41 2.06 3.04
C LEU A 128 -23.19 3.08 2.20
N TRP A 129 -22.65 3.47 1.04
CA TRP A 129 -23.34 4.38 0.12
C TRP A 129 -24.71 3.85 -0.33
N GLN A 130 -24.81 2.54 -0.60
CA GLN A 130 -26.10 1.91 -0.95
C GLN A 130 -27.08 1.88 0.23
N GLN A 131 -26.61 1.66 1.46
CA GLN A 131 -27.46 1.69 2.64
C GLN A 131 -28.00 3.11 2.91
N GLN A 132 -27.18 4.14 2.69
CA GLN A 132 -27.58 5.53 2.86
C GLN A 132 -28.66 5.91 1.85
N ASN A 133 -28.43 5.65 0.56
CA ASN A 133 -29.43 5.95 -0.48
C ASN A 133 -30.76 5.22 -0.27
N LYS A 134 -30.76 4.03 0.33
CA LYS A 134 -32.00 3.32 0.70
C LYS A 134 -32.74 3.99 1.86
N LYS A 135 -32.02 4.55 2.84
CA LYS A 135 -32.63 5.31 3.94
C LYS A 135 -33.21 6.63 3.44
N ASP A 136 -32.47 7.34 2.59
CA ASP A 136 -32.89 8.63 2.04
C ASP A 136 -34.06 8.47 1.04
N ALA A 137 -34.09 7.40 0.25
CA ALA A 137 -35.24 7.07 -0.60
C ALA A 137 -36.49 6.60 0.20
N GLY A 138 -36.30 6.14 1.44
CA GLY A 138 -37.39 5.80 2.38
C GLY A 138 -37.84 6.97 3.26
N ALA A 139 -37.06 8.05 3.33
CA ALA A 139 -37.29 9.24 4.14
C ALA A 139 -37.69 10.46 3.28
N ALA A 140 -38.35 10.24 2.14
CA ALA A 140 -38.96 11.30 1.34
C ALA A 140 -40.25 11.85 1.98
N CYS A 141 -40.16 12.25 3.25
CA CYS A 141 -41.05 13.15 3.98
C CYS A 141 -40.18 13.81 5.06
N ASP A 142 -40.18 15.14 5.11
CA ASP A 142 -39.50 16.04 6.06
C ASP A 142 -38.09 16.50 5.68
N GLU A 143 -38.06 17.69 5.08
CA GLU A 143 -36.93 18.60 4.99
C GLU A 143 -36.54 19.09 6.40
N ASP A 144 -35.31 18.87 6.85
CA ASP A 144 -34.42 19.95 7.28
C ASP A 144 -32.96 19.48 7.48
N SER A 145 -32.05 20.23 6.85
CA SER A 145 -30.63 20.48 7.12
C SER A 145 -29.83 19.59 8.10
N SER A 146 -28.72 19.03 7.61
CA SER A 146 -27.36 19.31 8.16
C SER A 146 -26.28 18.59 7.35
N ASP A 147 -25.37 19.39 6.81
CA ASP A 147 -24.03 19.01 6.34
C ASP A 147 -23.26 18.35 7.50
N ASN A 148 -23.10 17.02 7.46
CA ASN A 148 -22.31 16.27 8.45
C ASN A 148 -21.17 15.58 7.71
N GLY A 149 -19.95 16.01 8.02
CA GLY A 149 -18.70 15.36 7.63
C GLY A 149 -18.76 13.86 7.93
N LEU A 150 -18.50 13.05 6.91
CA LEU A 150 -18.72 11.61 6.89
C LEU A 150 -17.69 10.87 7.76
N GLU A 151 -17.93 10.81 9.07
CA GLU A 151 -17.21 10.00 10.05
C GLU A 151 -17.97 8.65 10.21
N TYR A 152 -17.43 7.55 9.68
CA TYR A 152 -18.08 6.21 9.77
C TYR A 152 -17.18 5.14 10.41
N ASP A 153 -17.76 4.38 11.34
CA ASP A 153 -17.12 3.30 12.10
C ASP A 153 -17.06 2.04 11.22
N TYR A 154 -15.86 1.62 10.84
CA TYR A 154 -15.58 0.56 9.85
C TYR A 154 -15.62 -0.87 10.42
N TRP A 155 -16.11 -1.06 11.65
CA TRP A 155 -16.18 -2.38 12.24
C TRP A 155 -17.29 -3.22 11.62
N LEU A 156 -16.90 -4.35 11.03
CA LEU A 156 -17.78 -5.49 10.81
C LEU A 156 -18.24 -5.97 12.18
N ASP A 157 -19.35 -5.41 12.67
CA ASP A 157 -19.99 -5.93 13.87
C ASP A 157 -20.47 -7.35 13.55
N ASP A 158 -20.09 -8.33 14.37
CA ASP A 158 -20.59 -9.72 14.29
C ASP A 158 -22.11 -9.79 14.55
N ASN A 159 -22.77 -8.68 14.88
CA ASN A 159 -24.22 -8.57 14.95
C ASN A 159 -24.92 -8.61 13.57
N ILE A 160 -24.36 -9.32 12.59
CA ILE A 160 -25.10 -9.90 11.45
C ILE A 160 -25.69 -11.26 11.91
N GLU A 161 -26.27 -11.31 13.11
CA GLU A 161 -27.02 -12.48 13.57
C GLU A 161 -28.54 -12.31 13.36
N ASP A 162 -29.02 -11.10 13.00
CA ASP A 162 -30.45 -10.81 12.81
C ASP A 162 -30.89 -10.58 11.36
N ALA A 163 -30.15 -11.08 10.37
CA ALA A 163 -30.65 -11.19 9.00
C ALA A 163 -30.18 -12.49 8.37
N ASN A 164 -31.11 -13.42 8.18
CA ASN A 164 -30.96 -14.73 7.52
C ASN A 164 -30.48 -14.69 6.04
N GLU A 165 -29.85 -13.61 5.59
CA GLU A 165 -29.24 -13.49 4.27
C GLU A 165 -27.90 -12.75 4.39
N ALA A 166 -26.81 -13.50 4.50
CA ALA A 166 -25.48 -12.97 4.21
C ALA A 166 -25.52 -12.39 2.80
N THR A 167 -25.44 -11.06 2.67
CA THR A 167 -25.59 -10.42 1.38
C THR A 167 -24.36 -10.75 0.52
N PRO A 168 -24.47 -10.77 -0.82
CA PRO A 168 -23.30 -10.93 -1.70
C PRO A 168 -22.17 -9.92 -1.41
N TRP A 169 -22.50 -8.77 -0.82
CA TRP A 169 -21.53 -7.77 -0.35
C TRP A 169 -20.74 -8.26 0.86
N ASP A 170 -21.36 -8.97 1.79
CA ASP A 170 -20.67 -9.53 2.96
C ASP A 170 -19.65 -10.57 2.54
N ALA A 171 -20.01 -11.47 1.62
CA ALA A 171 -19.07 -12.43 1.06
C ALA A 171 -17.88 -11.75 0.35
N ARG A 172 -18.14 -10.69 -0.42
CA ARG A 172 -17.09 -9.94 -1.12
C ARG A 172 -16.17 -9.19 -0.17
N ILE A 173 -16.72 -8.50 0.82
CA ILE A 173 -15.97 -7.74 1.84
C ILE A 173 -15.11 -8.72 2.64
N SER A 174 -15.69 -9.80 3.16
CA SER A 174 -14.96 -10.81 3.93
C SER A 174 -13.87 -11.50 3.11
N ARG A 175 -14.09 -11.73 1.81
CA ARG A 175 -13.05 -12.28 0.92
C ARG A 175 -11.84 -11.35 0.83
N HIS A 176 -12.04 -10.08 0.51
CA HIS A 176 -10.94 -9.12 0.38
C HIS A 176 -10.22 -8.88 1.71
N ALA A 177 -10.95 -8.83 2.83
CA ALA A 177 -10.34 -8.72 4.17
C ALA A 177 -9.45 -9.93 4.50
N ARG A 178 -9.95 -11.14 4.23
CA ARG A 178 -9.21 -12.40 4.47
C ARG A 178 -7.96 -12.48 3.62
N GLU A 179 -8.08 -12.17 2.33
CA GLU A 179 -6.94 -12.21 1.41
C GLU A 179 -5.90 -11.15 1.80
N ALA A 180 -6.33 -9.93 2.14
CA ALA A 180 -5.43 -8.89 2.63
C ALA A 180 -4.65 -9.35 3.87
N LEU A 181 -5.34 -9.87 4.89
CA LEU A 181 -4.68 -10.37 6.10
C LEU A 181 -3.67 -11.47 5.79
N MET A 182 -4.05 -12.46 4.99
CA MET A 182 -3.19 -13.58 4.62
C MET A 182 -1.90 -13.12 3.96
N GLN A 183 -1.99 -12.21 2.98
CA GLN A 183 -0.86 -11.71 2.21
C GLN A 183 0.06 -10.79 3.04
N LEU A 184 -0.53 -9.91 3.88
CA LEU A 184 0.21 -9.02 4.78
C LEU A 184 0.96 -9.81 5.86
N GLU A 185 0.31 -10.80 6.48
CA GLU A 185 0.96 -11.69 7.45
C GLU A 185 2.08 -12.50 6.79
N ARG A 186 1.84 -13.03 5.58
CA ARG A 186 2.85 -13.75 4.81
C ARG A 186 4.08 -12.88 4.51
N SER A 187 3.89 -11.61 4.17
CA SER A 187 5.00 -10.67 3.98
C SER A 187 5.88 -10.56 5.23
N LEU A 188 5.26 -10.42 6.41
CA LEU A 188 5.98 -10.30 7.68
C LEU A 188 6.66 -11.61 8.12
N GLU A 189 6.11 -12.76 7.74
CA GLU A 189 6.75 -14.07 7.93
C GLU A 189 8.01 -14.22 7.08
N LEU A 190 7.96 -13.75 5.83
CA LEU A 190 9.08 -13.84 4.88
C LEU A 190 10.19 -12.83 5.20
N ASP A 191 9.83 -11.58 5.53
CA ASP A 191 10.77 -10.57 5.99
C ASP A 191 10.09 -9.69 7.05
N CYS A 192 10.48 -9.90 8.30
CA CYS A 192 9.95 -9.13 9.42
C CYS A 192 10.33 -7.65 9.35
N ARG A 193 11.30 -7.21 8.54
CA ARG A 193 11.65 -5.80 8.39
C ARG A 193 10.65 -5.02 7.55
N ASN A 194 9.72 -5.68 6.87
CA ASN A 194 8.63 -5.04 6.14
C ASN A 194 7.49 -4.60 7.08
N ASP A 195 7.85 -4.02 8.22
CA ASP A 195 6.94 -3.62 9.29
C ASP A 195 5.95 -2.52 8.84
N MET A 196 6.27 -1.80 7.76
CA MET A 196 5.37 -0.84 7.10
C MET A 196 3.97 -1.42 6.80
N PHE A 197 3.86 -2.73 6.56
CA PHE A 197 2.58 -3.39 6.32
C PHE A 197 1.74 -3.65 7.58
N MET A 198 2.34 -3.55 8.79
CA MET A 198 1.63 -3.77 10.05
C MET A 198 0.43 -2.85 10.23
N VAL A 199 0.49 -1.63 9.69
CA VAL A 199 -0.60 -0.66 9.81
C VAL A 199 -1.90 -1.21 9.23
N TYR A 200 -1.85 -1.91 8.10
CA TYR A 200 -3.02 -2.49 7.45
C TYR A 200 -3.55 -3.70 8.23
N ILE A 201 -2.67 -4.52 8.82
CA ILE A 201 -3.09 -5.64 9.69
C ILE A 201 -3.84 -5.10 10.90
N VAL A 202 -3.30 -4.07 11.55
CA VAL A 202 -3.95 -3.42 12.68
C VAL A 202 -5.30 -2.85 12.26
N GLN A 203 -5.42 -2.21 11.10
CA GLN A 203 -6.69 -1.69 10.60
C GLN A 203 -7.71 -2.78 10.26
N LEU A 204 -7.28 -3.90 9.68
CA LEU A 204 -8.18 -5.01 9.36
C LEU A 204 -8.70 -5.70 10.61
N LYS A 205 -7.84 -5.90 11.62
CA LYS A 205 -8.22 -6.55 12.89
C LYS A 205 -8.90 -5.61 13.87
N CYS A 206 -8.54 -4.33 13.86
CA CYS A 206 -8.98 -3.33 14.83
C CYS A 206 -9.85 -2.20 14.24
N GLY A 207 -10.25 -2.28 12.97
CA GLY A 207 -10.97 -1.22 12.25
C GLY A 207 -10.27 0.14 12.28
N ARG A 208 -11.01 1.22 12.00
CA ARG A 208 -10.51 2.58 12.30
C ARG A 208 -10.47 2.76 13.83
N ILE A 209 -9.29 3.10 14.35
CA ILE A 209 -9.06 3.34 15.77
C ILE A 209 -9.63 4.71 16.21
N ASP A 210 -9.91 5.56 15.23
CA ASP A 210 -10.33 6.96 15.34
C ASP A 210 -11.85 7.16 15.45
N MET A 211 -12.48 6.59 16.47
CA MET A 211 -13.91 6.82 16.72
C MET A 211 -14.18 6.99 18.21
N THR A 212 -13.51 7.99 18.80
CA THR A 212 -13.93 8.57 20.08
C THR A 212 -14.68 9.89 19.90
N GLY A 213 -14.92 10.32 18.66
CA GLY A 213 -15.85 11.37 18.28
C GLY A 213 -17.31 10.91 18.33
N LEU A 214 -17.80 10.58 19.53
CA LEU A 214 -19.19 10.65 19.98
C LEU A 214 -19.29 9.82 21.26
N GLY A 215 -19.53 10.51 22.37
CA GLY A 215 -19.72 9.87 23.66
C GLY A 215 -20.68 8.67 23.57
N SER A 216 -20.35 7.62 24.32
CA SER A 216 -21.25 6.59 24.84
C SER A 216 -21.64 5.35 24.00
N LYS A 217 -21.17 5.13 22.76
CA LYS A 217 -21.40 3.81 22.13
C LYS A 217 -20.40 2.78 22.66
N LYS A 218 -20.92 1.81 23.43
CA LYS A 218 -20.14 0.67 23.95
C LYS A 218 -19.42 -0.01 22.79
N ILE A 219 -18.08 0.03 22.80
CA ILE A 219 -17.22 -0.84 22.00
C ILE A 219 -17.73 -2.28 22.17
N SER A 220 -18.05 -2.95 21.05
CA SER A 220 -18.56 -4.34 21.09
C SER A 220 -17.54 -5.27 21.76
N TRP A 221 -18.03 -6.35 22.38
CA TRP A 221 -17.15 -7.33 23.02
C TRP A 221 -16.18 -7.97 22.01
N SER A 222 -16.65 -8.23 20.78
CA SER A 222 -15.84 -8.73 19.67
C SER A 222 -14.67 -7.76 19.36
N ARG A 223 -14.96 -6.45 19.25
CA ARG A 223 -13.93 -5.41 19.04
C ARG A 223 -12.89 -5.35 20.16
N LYS A 224 -13.31 -5.48 21.42
CA LYS A 224 -12.38 -5.52 22.56
C LYS A 224 -11.47 -6.74 22.51
N ALA A 225 -12.02 -7.90 22.16
CA ALA A 225 -11.27 -9.14 22.02
C ALA A 225 -10.22 -9.01 20.89
N ALA A 226 -10.62 -8.50 19.73
CA ALA A 226 -9.72 -8.29 18.59
C ALA A 226 -8.60 -7.28 18.88
N ILE A 227 -8.88 -6.18 19.60
CA ILE A 227 -7.85 -5.24 20.08
C ILE A 227 -6.88 -5.95 21.03
N HIS A 228 -7.39 -6.76 21.97
CA HIS A 228 -6.55 -7.48 22.90
C HIS A 228 -5.65 -8.51 22.19
N GLU A 229 -6.20 -9.25 21.23
CA GLU A 229 -5.43 -10.19 20.41
C GLU A 229 -4.35 -9.47 19.60
N THR A 230 -4.70 -8.35 18.97
CA THR A 230 -3.76 -7.55 18.17
C THR A 230 -2.64 -6.97 19.04
N LYS A 231 -2.92 -6.54 20.28
CA LYS A 231 -1.88 -6.16 21.25
C LYS A 231 -0.93 -7.31 21.55
N ASN A 232 -1.46 -8.51 21.80
CA ASN A 232 -0.63 -9.69 22.07
C ASN A 232 0.20 -10.10 20.85
N TYR A 233 -0.34 -9.93 19.65
CA TYR A 233 0.41 -10.09 18.40
C TYR A 233 1.55 -9.08 18.29
N LEU A 234 1.28 -7.79 18.47
CA LEU A 234 2.30 -6.73 18.43
C LEU A 234 3.38 -6.90 19.51
N LYS A 235 3.02 -7.31 20.73
CA LYS A 235 4.00 -7.63 21.79
C LYS A 235 4.94 -8.75 21.36
N ARG A 236 4.38 -9.85 20.83
CA ARG A 236 5.19 -10.97 20.31
C ARG A 236 6.08 -10.54 19.15
N TYR A 237 5.58 -9.68 18.27
CA TYR A 237 6.33 -9.15 17.14
C TYR A 237 7.48 -8.23 17.61
N CYS A 238 7.20 -7.27 18.50
CA CYS A 238 8.21 -6.35 19.05
C CYS A 238 9.31 -7.11 19.78
N ASN A 239 8.97 -8.14 20.57
CA ASN A 239 9.96 -8.98 21.25
C ASN A 239 10.93 -9.70 20.30
N LYS A 240 10.49 -9.98 19.06
CA LYS A 240 11.33 -10.57 18.01
C LYS A 240 12.06 -9.51 17.19
N ASN A 241 11.52 -8.29 17.12
CA ASN A 241 11.96 -7.19 16.26
C ASN A 241 12.01 -5.89 17.08
N ASN A 242 12.97 -5.81 18.00
CA ASN A 242 13.08 -4.69 18.95
C ASN A 242 13.28 -3.32 18.27
N ASP A 243 13.71 -3.31 17.00
CA ASP A 243 14.02 -2.10 16.24
C ASP A 243 12.82 -1.55 15.45
N SER A 244 11.67 -2.24 15.43
CA SER A 244 10.47 -1.77 14.73
C SER A 244 9.80 -0.62 15.49
N ILE A 245 10.23 0.60 15.16
CA ILE A 245 9.65 1.84 15.69
C ILE A 245 8.14 1.87 15.40
N LEU A 246 7.72 1.46 14.20
CA LEU A 246 6.32 1.45 13.81
C LEU A 246 5.49 0.51 14.69
N ALA A 247 5.93 -0.73 14.90
CA ALA A 247 5.20 -1.68 15.75
C ALA A 247 5.07 -1.19 17.20
N LEU A 248 6.12 -0.55 17.74
CA LEU A 248 6.08 0.05 19.08
C LEU A 248 5.07 1.21 19.16
N HIS A 249 5.00 2.05 18.13
CA HIS A 249 4.01 3.14 18.07
C HIS A 249 2.58 2.60 17.95
N LEU A 250 2.36 1.57 17.12
CA LEU A 250 1.06 0.90 16.98
C LEU A 250 0.62 0.25 18.30
N LEU A 251 1.55 -0.42 19.01
CA LEU A 251 1.28 -1.01 20.31
C LEU A 251 0.91 0.06 21.35
N ALA A 252 1.69 1.14 21.42
CA ALA A 252 1.44 2.25 22.34
C ALA A 252 0.09 2.94 22.06
N ALA A 253 -0.30 3.07 20.79
CA ALA A 253 -1.58 3.63 20.39
C ALA A 253 -2.77 2.72 20.73
N LEU A 254 -2.61 1.41 20.66
CA LEU A 254 -3.63 0.47 21.14
C LEU A 254 -3.73 0.47 22.67
N GLU A 255 -2.62 0.67 23.39
CA GLU A 255 -2.58 0.69 24.85
C GLU A 255 -3.09 1.99 25.47
N ASN A 256 -2.90 3.13 24.80
CA ASN A 256 -3.30 4.45 25.30
C ASN A 256 -4.29 5.15 24.36
N ARG A 257 -5.49 5.45 24.87
CA ARG A 257 -6.56 6.17 24.17
C ARG A 257 -6.12 7.56 23.68
N GLU A 258 -5.25 8.24 24.41
CA GLU A 258 -4.71 9.56 24.03
C GLU A 258 -3.70 9.49 22.87
N LYS A 259 -3.11 8.31 22.62
CA LYS A 259 -2.16 8.08 21.52
C LYS A 259 -2.83 7.55 20.25
N GLN A 260 -4.15 7.45 20.22
CA GLN A 260 -4.91 7.04 19.03
C GLN A 260 -4.73 8.03 17.87
N GLN A 261 -4.63 9.33 18.17
CA GLN A 261 -4.28 10.39 17.22
C GLN A 261 -2.92 10.18 16.54
N THR A 262 -1.97 9.55 17.23
CA THR A 262 -0.66 9.20 16.61
C THR A 262 -0.81 8.12 15.55
N LEU A 263 -1.77 7.21 15.72
CA LEU A 263 -2.03 6.15 14.76
C LEU A 263 -2.74 6.69 13.52
N GLU A 264 -3.62 7.69 13.67
CA GLU A 264 -4.22 8.42 12.54
C GLU A 264 -3.16 9.10 11.67
N LEU A 265 -2.22 9.82 12.28
CA LEU A 265 -1.14 10.48 11.54
C LEU A 265 -0.23 9.49 10.81
N ILE A 266 0.02 8.32 11.41
CA ILE A 266 0.80 7.24 10.79
C ILE A 266 0.02 6.62 9.62
N VAL A 267 -1.29 6.44 9.79
CA VAL A 267 -2.21 5.90 8.79
C VAL A 267 -2.41 6.85 7.61
N GLU A 268 -2.58 8.14 7.87
CA GLU A 268 -2.82 9.17 6.86
C GLU A 268 -1.62 9.34 5.92
N ARG A 269 -0.41 9.08 6.42
CA ARG A 269 0.82 9.17 5.61
C ARG A 269 1.07 7.99 4.68
N ASP A 270 0.28 6.91 4.76
CA ASP A 270 0.47 5.65 4.03
C ASP A 270 1.96 5.26 3.93
N PRO A 271 2.52 4.57 4.95
CA PRO A 271 3.95 4.25 4.99
C PRO A 271 4.42 3.34 3.84
N ALA A 272 3.50 2.66 3.13
CA ALA A 272 3.84 1.87 1.94
C ALA A 272 3.79 2.70 0.64
N ALA A 273 3.17 3.88 0.66
CA ALA A 273 3.08 4.78 -0.48
C ALA A 273 4.10 5.93 -0.47
N ASP A 274 4.79 6.18 0.66
CA ASP A 274 5.77 7.26 0.79
C ASP A 274 6.96 7.07 -0.17
N SER A 275 6.96 7.89 -1.22
CA SER A 275 7.98 7.91 -2.28
C SER A 275 9.38 8.28 -1.80
N GLU A 276 9.55 8.90 -0.62
CA GLU A 276 10.87 9.29 -0.11
C GLU A 276 11.77 8.08 0.21
N LEU A 277 11.17 6.91 0.47
CA LEU A 277 11.88 5.64 0.68
C LEU A 277 12.43 5.00 -0.62
N TYR A 278 11.97 5.44 -1.80
CA TYR A 278 12.38 4.89 -3.11
C TYR A 278 13.64 5.56 -3.69
N VAL A 279 13.94 6.79 -3.28
CA VAL A 279 15.05 7.60 -3.82
C VAL A 279 16.42 7.09 -3.33
N LEU A 280 16.49 6.60 -2.09
CA LEU A 280 17.74 6.12 -1.47
C LEU A 280 18.34 4.89 -2.19
N PRO A 281 17.56 3.82 -2.48
CA PRO A 281 18.05 2.67 -3.25
C PRO A 281 18.55 3.02 -4.67
N LEU A 282 17.92 4.02 -5.32
CA LEU A 282 18.32 4.53 -6.63
C LEU A 282 19.69 5.22 -6.59
N LEU A 283 19.94 6.02 -5.55
CA LEU A 283 21.22 6.71 -5.34
C LEU A 283 22.37 5.73 -5.04
N GLU A 284 22.09 4.64 -4.31
CA GLU A 284 23.05 3.57 -4.03
C GLU A 284 23.40 2.73 -5.26
N LEU A 285 22.42 2.38 -6.08
CA LEU A 285 22.67 1.66 -7.34
C LEU A 285 23.55 2.47 -8.30
N LEU A 286 23.35 3.79 -8.37
CA LEU A 286 24.19 4.67 -9.16
C LEU A 286 25.62 4.77 -8.60
N ARG A 287 25.83 4.58 -7.29
CA ARG A 287 27.17 4.51 -6.68
C ARG A 287 27.89 3.22 -7.06
N GLN A 288 27.21 2.07 -6.98
CA GLN A 288 27.77 0.75 -7.30
C GLN A 288 28.16 0.59 -8.77
N SER A 289 27.44 1.25 -9.70
CA SER A 289 27.79 1.21 -11.13
C SER A 289 29.12 1.90 -11.47
N ASN A 290 29.61 2.80 -10.60
CA ASN A 290 30.88 3.51 -10.83
C ASN A 290 32.09 2.78 -10.24
N SER A 291 31.91 1.97 -9.18
CA SER A 291 33.00 1.21 -8.57
C SER A 291 33.45 0.03 -9.44
N ASN A 292 32.54 -0.54 -10.23
CA ASN A 292 32.87 -1.66 -11.14
C ASN A 292 33.54 -1.22 -12.45
N SER A 293 33.69 0.08 -12.70
CA SER A 293 34.38 0.64 -13.88
C SER A 293 35.80 1.12 -13.61
N GLY A 294 36.33 0.90 -12.40
CA GLY A 294 37.68 1.32 -11.97
C GLY A 294 38.69 0.20 -11.78
N GLY A 295 38.36 -1.02 -12.21
CA GLY A 295 39.21 -2.21 -12.07
C GLY A 295 39.48 -2.88 -13.42
N THR A 296 40.29 -2.26 -14.25
CA THR A 296 41.08 -2.87 -15.33
C THR A 296 42.30 -2.00 -15.56
#